data_AF-T2JI29-F1
#
_entry.id   AF-T2JI29-F1
#
_cell.length_a   1.000
_cell.length_b   1.000
_cell.length_c   1.000
_cell.angle_alpha   90.00
_cell.angle_beta   90.00
_cell.angle_gamma   90.00
#
_symmetry.space_group_name_H-M   'P 1'
#
loop_
_entity.id
_entity.type
_entity.pdbx_description
1 polymer ?
#
loop_
_entity_poly.entity_id
_entity_poly.type
_entity_poly.pdbx_seq_one_letter_code
_entity_poly.pdbx_strand_id
1 'polypeptide(L)'
;MDLLEYQAKELFHQVGIPVLPSQPIAKLSELKHLHIPYPVVLKSQVHSGGRGRAGGIRFVQNTIDAVAAAQAIFSLPILKEYPEVILAEARYDAQEEFFLSIVLDYQLQRPVLMGSAKGGIDVETLLKHTQKVVLHQGFSPFYARRLATKMGLQGRLIHGVSIILEKMYQLFIEKDLDLVEINPLAVSSSGEFMALDGKITVNDMALSRHLDLLSFLKPRVDQPSSQTPQATIVTTPPQKPCWLPAREKGVTLD
;
A
#
# COMPACT_ATOMS: atom_id res chain seq x y z
N MET A 1 2.79 8.99 9.36
CA MET A 1 3.09 7.60 8.94
C MET A 1 2.14 7.22 7.83
N ASP A 2 2.65 6.85 6.66
CA ASP A 2 1.81 6.34 5.57
C ASP A 2 1.64 4.82 5.69
N LEU A 3 0.43 4.33 5.40
CA LEU A 3 0.13 2.90 5.34
C LEU A 3 0.24 2.36 3.90
N LEU A 4 0.53 1.07 3.77
CA LEU A 4 0.38 0.35 2.50
C LEU A 4 -1.11 0.13 2.19
N GLU A 5 -1.45 -0.03 0.90
CA GLU A 5 -2.86 -0.17 0.46
C GLU A 5 -3.58 -1.32 1.18
N TYR A 6 -2.93 -2.49 1.33
CA TYR A 6 -3.57 -3.62 2.00
C TYR A 6 -3.88 -3.33 3.49
N GLN A 7 -3.07 -2.52 4.15
CA GLN A 7 -3.29 -2.10 5.55
C GLN A 7 -4.41 -1.07 5.62
N ALA A 8 -4.46 -0.14 4.66
CA ALA A 8 -5.57 0.80 4.54
C ALA A 8 -6.90 0.07 4.30
N LYS A 9 -6.91 -0.98 3.47
CA LYS A 9 -8.07 -1.83 3.22
C LYS A 9 -8.49 -2.65 4.44
N GLU A 10 -7.55 -3.10 5.26
CA GLU A 10 -7.87 -3.73 6.54
C GLU A 10 -8.65 -2.75 7.45
N LEU A 11 -8.21 -1.50 7.55
CA LEU A 11 -8.93 -0.46 8.30
C LEU A 11 -10.29 -0.11 7.67
N PHE A 12 -10.39 -0.05 6.34
CA PHE A 12 -11.67 0.15 5.64
C PHE A 12 -12.66 -0.97 5.97
N HIS A 13 -12.22 -2.22 5.93
CA HIS A 13 -13.04 -3.37 6.27
C HIS A 13 -13.57 -3.29 7.71
N GLN A 14 -12.73 -2.90 8.67
CA GLN A 14 -13.10 -2.77 10.08
C GLN A 14 -14.23 -1.76 10.31
N VAL A 15 -14.28 -0.65 9.56
CA VAL A 15 -15.38 0.33 9.61
C VAL A 15 -16.52 0.03 8.63
N GLY A 16 -16.48 -1.15 7.99
CA GLY A 16 -17.52 -1.63 7.08
C GLY A 16 -17.55 -0.92 5.73
N ILE A 17 -16.45 -0.29 5.29
CA ILE A 17 -16.29 0.14 3.90
C ILE A 17 -16.03 -1.13 3.07
N PRO A 18 -16.81 -1.39 1.99
CA PRO A 18 -16.62 -2.58 1.18
C PRO A 18 -15.25 -2.60 0.51
N VAL A 19 -14.54 -3.71 0.67
CA VAL A 19 -13.27 -4.02 0.02
C VAL A 19 -13.36 -5.40 -0.61
N LEU A 20 -12.53 -5.66 -1.61
CA LEU A 20 -12.52 -6.95 -2.30
C LEU A 20 -11.77 -7.98 -1.46
N PRO A 21 -12.11 -9.28 -1.62
CA PRO A 21 -11.24 -10.35 -1.17
C PRO A 21 -9.83 -10.14 -1.72
N SER A 22 -8.86 -10.10 -0.82
CA SER A 22 -7.47 -9.86 -1.16
C SER A 22 -6.54 -10.66 -0.27
N GLN A 23 -5.34 -10.93 -0.77
CA GLN A 23 -4.32 -11.74 -0.13
C GLN A 23 -2.95 -11.08 -0.36
N PRO A 24 -2.22 -10.68 0.69
CA PRO A 24 -0.84 -10.24 0.55
C PRO A 24 0.04 -11.45 0.21
N ILE A 25 0.98 -11.23 -0.71
CA ILE A 25 1.89 -12.22 -1.26
C ILE A 25 3.32 -11.71 -1.02
N ALA A 26 4.06 -12.41 -0.17
CA ALA A 26 5.47 -12.11 0.10
C ALA A 26 6.41 -13.00 -0.72
N LYS A 27 5.92 -14.17 -1.17
CA LYS A 27 6.70 -15.14 -1.95
C LYS A 27 5.91 -15.65 -3.14
N LEU A 28 6.59 -15.85 -4.27
CA LEU A 28 5.98 -16.39 -5.49
C LEU A 28 5.32 -17.76 -5.28
N SER A 29 5.80 -18.58 -4.34
CA SER A 29 5.19 -19.88 -4.00
C SER A 29 3.76 -19.77 -3.47
N GLU A 30 3.42 -18.65 -2.83
CA GLU A 30 2.08 -18.42 -2.24
C GLU A 30 1.01 -18.25 -3.32
N LEU A 31 1.40 -17.86 -4.55
CA LEU A 31 0.48 -17.70 -5.68
C LEU A 31 -0.21 -19.01 -6.11
N LYS A 32 0.39 -20.16 -5.80
CA LYS A 32 -0.23 -21.48 -6.05
C LYS A 32 -1.36 -21.79 -5.07
N HIS A 33 -1.43 -21.03 -3.97
CA HIS A 33 -2.37 -21.19 -2.87
C HIS A 33 -3.27 -19.94 -2.73
N LEU A 34 -3.49 -19.20 -3.82
CA LEU A 34 -4.47 -18.12 -3.80
C LEU A 34 -5.86 -18.68 -3.50
N HIS A 35 -6.51 -18.12 -2.50
CA HIS A 35 -7.90 -18.44 -2.18
C HIS A 35 -8.91 -17.63 -3.02
N ILE A 36 -8.40 -16.76 -3.90
CA ILE A 36 -9.18 -15.86 -4.74
C ILE A 36 -9.27 -16.45 -6.15
N PRO A 37 -10.47 -16.61 -6.72
CA PRO A 37 -10.61 -17.11 -8.08
C PRO A 37 -10.11 -16.07 -9.10
N TYR A 38 -9.54 -16.57 -10.20
CA TYR A 38 -9.18 -15.72 -11.34
C TYR A 38 -10.43 -15.21 -12.07
N PRO A 39 -10.37 -14.03 -12.70
CA PRO A 39 -9.21 -13.13 -12.81
C PRO A 39 -8.86 -12.37 -11.51
N VAL A 40 -7.56 -12.16 -11.31
CA VAL A 40 -6.99 -11.46 -10.15
C VAL A 40 -6.21 -10.23 -10.61
N VAL A 41 -6.18 -9.19 -9.78
CA VAL A 41 -5.32 -8.01 -9.94
C VAL A 41 -4.16 -8.13 -8.96
N LEU A 42 -2.93 -8.11 -9.46
CA LEU A 42 -1.71 -8.03 -8.66
C LEU A 42 -1.26 -6.58 -8.56
N LYS A 43 -1.03 -6.10 -7.34
CA LYS A 43 -0.67 -4.71 -7.04
C LYS A 43 0.56 -4.63 -6.16
N SER A 44 1.59 -3.96 -6.66
CA SER A 44 2.78 -3.58 -5.90
C SER A 44 2.39 -2.84 -4.62
N GLN A 45 2.92 -3.27 -3.47
CA GLN A 45 2.75 -2.57 -2.20
C GLN A 45 3.99 -1.73 -1.92
N VAL A 46 3.90 -0.45 -2.26
CA VAL A 46 4.86 0.62 -1.97
C VAL A 46 4.06 1.84 -1.49
N HIS A 47 4.69 2.75 -0.75
CA HIS A 47 4.01 3.96 -0.26
C HIS A 47 3.83 5.00 -1.37
N SER A 48 4.75 4.96 -2.33
CA SER A 48 4.75 5.78 -3.52
C SER A 48 3.53 5.53 -4.43
N GLY A 49 2.88 6.62 -4.86
CA GLY A 49 1.79 6.58 -5.83
C GLY A 49 2.26 6.29 -7.27
N GLY A 50 1.31 6.23 -8.22
CA GLY A 50 1.63 6.08 -9.65
C GLY A 50 1.93 4.66 -10.12
N ARG A 51 1.62 3.66 -9.28
CA ARG A 51 1.88 2.22 -9.51
C ARG A 51 1.32 1.71 -10.83
N GLY A 52 0.10 2.12 -11.21
CA GLY A 52 -0.51 1.74 -12.48
C GLY A 52 0.31 2.17 -13.70
N ARG A 53 0.79 3.43 -13.72
CA ARG A 53 1.63 3.96 -14.81
C ARG A 53 3.00 3.30 -14.86
N ALA A 54 3.57 2.95 -13.71
CA ALA A 54 4.85 2.26 -13.62
C ALA A 54 4.76 0.78 -14.05
N GLY A 55 3.55 0.21 -14.17
CA GLY A 55 3.37 -1.22 -14.44
C GLY A 55 3.38 -2.10 -13.18
N GLY A 56 3.25 -1.50 -12.00
CA GLY A 56 3.10 -2.17 -10.71
C GLY A 56 1.69 -2.69 -10.43
N ILE A 57 0.75 -2.55 -11.38
CA ILE A 57 -0.60 -3.13 -11.33
C ILE A 57 -0.76 -4.01 -12.57
N ARG A 58 -1.08 -5.29 -12.39
CA ARG A 58 -1.23 -6.28 -13.47
C ARG A 58 -2.49 -7.13 -13.28
N PHE A 59 -3.25 -7.31 -14.35
CA PHE A 59 -4.39 -8.22 -14.40
C PHE A 59 -3.91 -9.57 -14.87
N VAL A 60 -4.27 -10.63 -14.15
CA VAL A 60 -3.81 -12.00 -14.42
C VAL A 60 -4.98 -12.97 -14.48
N GLN A 61 -4.89 -13.95 -15.39
CA GLN A 61 -6.00 -14.87 -15.70
C GLN A 61 -5.82 -16.28 -15.11
N ASN A 62 -4.60 -16.64 -14.72
CA ASN A 62 -4.28 -17.95 -14.17
C ASN A 62 -2.97 -17.89 -13.37
N THR A 63 -2.61 -19.00 -12.72
CA THR A 63 -1.44 -19.09 -11.86
C THR A 63 -0.11 -18.89 -12.59
N ILE A 64 0.01 -19.33 -13.84
CA ILE A 64 1.26 -19.19 -14.61
C ILE A 64 1.53 -17.71 -14.88
N ASP A 65 0.50 -17.01 -15.38
CA ASP A 65 0.51 -15.56 -15.61
C ASP A 65 0.76 -14.78 -14.31
N ALA A 66 0.10 -15.18 -13.21
CA ALA A 66 0.30 -14.59 -11.89
C ALA A 66 1.75 -14.66 -11.42
N VAL A 67 2.43 -15.80 -11.58
CA VAL A 67 3.83 -15.96 -11.18
C VAL A 67 4.75 -15.05 -12.00
N ALA A 68 4.56 -15.01 -13.32
CA ALA A 68 5.37 -14.16 -14.20
C ALA A 68 5.17 -12.66 -13.89
N ALA A 69 3.91 -12.23 -13.73
CA ALA A 69 3.58 -10.86 -13.38
C ALA A 69 4.12 -10.46 -12.00
N ALA A 70 4.01 -11.33 -10.99
CA ALA A 70 4.54 -11.07 -9.67
C ALA A 70 6.06 -10.94 -9.67
N GLN A 71 6.79 -11.79 -10.41
CA GLN A 71 8.24 -11.68 -10.53
C GLN A 71 8.67 -10.35 -11.17
N ALA A 72 7.93 -9.90 -12.18
CA ALA A 72 8.14 -8.59 -12.78
C ALA A 72 7.88 -7.44 -11.79
N ILE A 73 6.79 -7.52 -11.01
CA ILE A 73 6.44 -6.50 -10.01
C ILE A 73 7.48 -6.43 -8.89
N PHE A 74 7.94 -7.56 -8.34
CA PHE A 74 8.97 -7.59 -7.30
C PHE A 74 10.31 -6.98 -7.76
N SER A 75 10.59 -7.04 -9.07
CA SER A 75 11.82 -6.51 -9.67
C SER A 75 11.67 -5.07 -10.20
N LEU A 76 10.50 -4.46 -10.05
CA LEU A 76 10.17 -3.15 -10.60
C LEU A 76 10.27 -2.07 -9.52
N PRO A 77 11.25 -1.15 -9.60
CA PRO A 77 11.28 0.00 -8.71
C PRO A 77 10.20 1.01 -9.09
N ILE A 78 9.45 1.47 -8.10
CA ILE A 78 8.46 2.55 -8.24
C ILE A 78 8.95 3.70 -7.37
N LEU A 79 9.40 4.78 -8.02
CA LEU A 79 10.03 5.93 -7.34
C LEU A 79 11.18 5.52 -6.39
N LYS A 80 11.99 4.53 -6.81
CA LYS A 80 13.13 3.94 -6.06
C LYS A 80 12.75 3.01 -4.90
N GLU A 81 11.47 2.72 -4.70
CA GLU A 81 11.00 1.69 -3.77
C GLU A 81 10.76 0.38 -4.50
N TYR A 82 11.21 -0.73 -3.92
CA TYR A 82 10.84 -2.08 -4.35
C TYR A 82 9.77 -2.62 -3.40
N PRO A 83 8.73 -3.30 -3.90
CA PRO A 83 7.74 -3.90 -3.03
C PRO A 83 8.31 -5.13 -2.31
N GLU A 84 8.13 -5.20 -1.00
CA GLU A 84 8.36 -6.45 -0.25
C GLU A 84 7.15 -7.40 -0.33
N VAL A 85 5.98 -6.86 -0.67
CA VAL A 85 4.70 -7.56 -0.74
C VAL A 85 3.96 -7.14 -2.00
N ILE A 86 3.23 -8.08 -2.60
CA ILE A 86 2.24 -7.82 -3.64
C ILE A 86 0.86 -8.13 -3.08
N LEU A 87 -0.13 -7.27 -3.33
CA LEU A 87 -1.52 -7.57 -3.02
C LEU A 87 -2.16 -8.27 -4.22
N ALA A 88 -2.58 -9.51 -4.05
CA ALA A 88 -3.47 -10.21 -4.98
C ALA A 88 -4.91 -9.91 -4.57
N GLU A 89 -5.72 -9.34 -5.47
CA GLU A 89 -7.09 -8.93 -5.18
C GLU A 89 -8.05 -9.42 -6.26
N ALA A 90 -9.28 -9.76 -5.87
CA ALA A 90 -10.32 -10.12 -6.83
C ALA A 90 -10.52 -8.99 -7.86
N ARG A 91 -10.87 -9.34 -9.10
CA ARG A 91 -11.26 -8.32 -10.09
C ARG A 91 -12.68 -7.83 -9.81
N TYR A 92 -12.88 -6.52 -9.92
CA TYR A 92 -14.20 -5.89 -9.87
C TYR A 92 -14.56 -5.28 -11.23
N ASP A 93 -15.82 -5.42 -11.62
CA ASP A 93 -16.34 -4.80 -12.84
C ASP A 93 -17.02 -3.47 -12.50
N ALA A 94 -16.25 -2.38 -12.65
CA ALA A 94 -16.68 -1.04 -12.32
C ALA A 94 -17.39 -0.39 -13.52
N GLN A 95 -18.62 0.09 -13.31
CA GLN A 95 -19.31 0.94 -14.27
C GLN A 95 -18.93 2.42 -14.08
N GLU A 96 -18.76 2.85 -12.83
CA GLU A 96 -18.33 4.19 -12.47
C GLU A 96 -17.21 4.12 -11.44
N GLU A 97 -16.28 5.08 -11.47
CA GLU A 97 -15.20 5.21 -10.51
C GLU A 97 -15.17 6.63 -9.96
N PHE A 98 -15.23 6.77 -8.64
CA PHE A 98 -15.20 8.05 -7.94
C PHE A 98 -13.91 8.20 -7.14
N PHE A 99 -13.60 9.45 -6.81
CA PHE A 99 -12.56 9.79 -5.84
C PHE A 99 -13.23 10.36 -4.60
N LEU A 100 -12.84 9.90 -3.42
CA LEU A 100 -13.23 10.47 -2.14
C LEU A 100 -12.00 10.60 -1.24
N SER A 101 -11.92 11.69 -0.50
CA SER A 101 -10.85 11.91 0.47
C SER A 101 -11.33 12.78 1.63
N ILE A 102 -10.76 12.55 2.82
CA ILE A 102 -10.86 13.39 4.00
C ILE A 102 -9.43 13.73 4.42
N VAL A 103 -9.12 15.01 4.49
CA VAL A 103 -7.78 15.50 4.85
C VAL A 103 -7.89 16.49 6.00
N LEU A 104 -6.93 16.45 6.93
CA LEU A 104 -6.74 17.51 7.91
C LEU A 104 -6.08 18.71 7.22
N ASP A 105 -6.83 19.79 7.02
CA ASP A 105 -6.26 21.05 6.55
C ASP A 105 -5.68 21.81 7.74
N TYR A 106 -4.35 21.88 7.81
CA TYR A 106 -3.62 22.53 8.91
C TYR A 106 -3.78 24.05 8.93
N GLN A 107 -4.07 24.70 7.78
CA GLN A 107 -4.29 26.14 7.73
C GLN A 107 -5.68 26.48 8.27
N LEU A 108 -6.69 25.69 7.90
CA LEU A 108 -8.05 25.84 8.39
C LEU A 108 -8.26 25.22 9.78
N GLN A 109 -7.32 24.38 10.23
CA GLN A 109 -7.38 23.55 11.43
C GLN A 109 -8.64 22.68 11.47
N ARG A 110 -9.03 22.16 10.30
CA ARG A 110 -10.32 21.49 10.10
C ARG A 110 -10.21 20.34 9.11
N PRO A 111 -10.99 19.27 9.30
CA PRO A 111 -11.15 18.27 8.26
C PRO A 111 -11.85 18.87 7.03
N VAL A 112 -11.38 18.50 5.85
CA VAL A 112 -11.95 18.87 4.56
C VAL A 112 -12.32 17.62 3.79
N LEU A 113 -13.61 17.50 3.45
CA LEU A 113 -14.09 16.46 2.55
C LEU A 113 -13.77 16.89 1.11
N MET A 114 -13.20 15.98 0.34
CA MET A 114 -12.88 16.15 -1.07
C MET A 114 -13.47 15.00 -1.88
N GLY A 115 -13.92 15.28 -3.10
CA GLY A 115 -14.44 14.23 -3.97
C GLY A 115 -14.59 14.65 -5.42
N SER A 116 -14.57 13.67 -6.32
CA SER A 116 -14.78 13.85 -7.76
C SER A 116 -15.58 12.68 -8.32
N ALA A 117 -16.51 12.97 -9.24
CA ALA A 117 -17.25 11.94 -9.99
C ALA A 117 -16.38 11.19 -11.01
N LYS A 118 -15.09 11.55 -11.12
CA LYS A 118 -14.08 10.83 -11.88
C LYS A 118 -12.93 10.46 -10.94
N GLY A 119 -12.82 9.19 -10.59
CA GLY A 119 -11.68 8.56 -9.91
C GLY A 119 -10.82 7.76 -10.90
N GLY A 120 -9.70 7.20 -10.43
CA GLY A 120 -8.84 6.34 -11.25
C GLY A 120 -8.09 7.04 -12.39
N ILE A 121 -8.26 8.36 -12.52
CA ILE A 121 -7.63 9.20 -13.55
C ILE A 121 -6.30 9.81 -13.06
N ASP A 122 -5.57 10.45 -13.96
CA ASP A 122 -4.34 11.15 -13.60
C ASP A 122 -4.59 12.27 -12.58
N VAL A 123 -3.58 12.51 -11.74
CA VAL A 123 -3.67 13.44 -10.60
C VAL A 123 -4.00 14.86 -11.06
N GLU A 124 -3.44 15.32 -12.18
CA GLU A 124 -3.67 16.70 -12.64
C GLU A 124 -5.14 16.91 -13.03
N THR A 125 -5.72 15.98 -13.79
CA THR A 125 -7.12 16.01 -14.19
C THR A 125 -8.03 15.80 -12.98
N LEU A 126 -7.66 14.92 -12.06
CA LEU A 126 -8.39 14.69 -10.80
C LEU A 126 -8.53 15.99 -10.00
N LEU A 127 -7.44 16.75 -9.82
CA LEU A 127 -7.45 17.99 -9.08
C LEU A 127 -8.40 19.04 -9.68
N LYS A 128 -8.51 19.11 -11.01
CA LYS A 128 -9.41 20.02 -11.73
C LYS A 128 -10.90 19.69 -11.51
N HIS A 129 -11.23 18.42 -11.28
CA HIS A 129 -12.61 17.97 -11.04
C HIS A 129 -12.98 17.85 -9.56
N THR A 130 -12.01 17.97 -8.67
CA THR A 130 -12.21 17.78 -7.23
C THR A 130 -13.02 18.91 -6.61
N GLN A 131 -14.12 18.54 -5.99
CA GLN A 131 -14.97 19.38 -5.17
C GLN A 131 -14.56 19.29 -3.72
N LYS A 132 -14.80 20.36 -2.95
CA LYS A 132 -14.43 20.44 -1.53
C LYS A 132 -15.58 20.92 -0.65
N VAL A 133 -15.63 20.41 0.57
CA VAL A 133 -16.54 20.82 1.64
C VAL A 133 -15.77 20.83 2.96
N VAL A 134 -15.65 22.00 3.59
CA VAL A 134 -14.99 22.17 4.90
C VAL A 134 -15.96 21.80 6.02
N LEU A 135 -15.49 21.01 6.99
CA LEU A 135 -16.25 20.69 8.20
C LEU A 135 -16.03 21.78 9.27
N HIS A 136 -17.04 22.64 9.44
CA HIS A 136 -17.00 23.72 10.45
C HIS A 136 -17.35 23.23 11.86
N GLN A 137 -17.99 22.07 11.96
CA GLN A 137 -18.37 21.40 13.19
C GLN A 137 -18.07 19.90 13.03
N GLY A 138 -18.54 19.06 13.96
CA GLY A 138 -18.52 17.62 13.78
C GLY A 138 -19.20 17.19 12.48
N PHE A 139 -18.85 16.00 12.00
CA PHE A 139 -19.47 15.45 10.80
C PHE A 139 -20.98 15.34 10.96
N SER A 140 -21.68 15.60 9.85
CA SER A 140 -23.09 15.28 9.71
C SER A 140 -23.36 14.80 8.30
N PRO A 141 -24.38 13.96 8.09
CA PRO A 141 -24.78 13.50 6.76
C PRO A 141 -25.08 14.65 5.77
N PHE A 142 -25.37 15.86 6.25
CA PHE A 142 -25.54 17.05 5.42
C PHE A 142 -24.27 17.39 4.64
N TYR A 143 -23.09 17.35 5.27
CA TYR A 143 -21.83 17.67 4.59
C TYR A 143 -21.50 16.65 3.49
N ALA A 144 -21.76 15.37 3.76
CA ALA A 144 -21.53 14.30 2.79
C ALA A 144 -22.47 14.41 1.58
N ARG A 145 -23.77 14.64 1.81
CA ARG A 145 -24.73 14.91 0.73
C ARG A 145 -24.34 16.16 -0.07
N ARG A 146 -23.91 17.23 0.60
CA ARG A 146 -23.47 18.45 -0.05
C ARG A 146 -22.27 18.20 -0.97
N LEU A 147 -21.29 17.40 -0.54
CA LEU A 147 -20.16 17.03 -1.38
C LEU A 147 -20.63 16.19 -2.58
N ALA A 148 -21.43 15.15 -2.35
CA ALA A 148 -21.95 14.29 -3.42
C ALA A 148 -22.75 15.08 -4.47
N THR A 149 -23.58 16.04 -4.04
CA THR A 149 -24.30 16.94 -4.97
C THR A 149 -23.34 17.85 -5.74
N LYS A 150 -22.30 18.40 -5.10
CA LYS A 150 -21.28 19.19 -5.81
C LYS A 150 -20.52 18.36 -6.85
N MET A 151 -20.28 17.08 -6.57
CA MET A 151 -19.69 16.15 -7.53
C MET A 151 -20.61 15.87 -8.74
N GLY A 152 -21.89 16.26 -8.67
CA GLY A 152 -22.89 16.02 -9.70
C GLY A 152 -23.61 14.67 -9.56
N LEU A 153 -23.43 13.96 -8.44
CA LEU A 153 -24.08 12.68 -8.20
C LEU A 153 -25.57 12.86 -7.95
N GLN A 154 -26.36 11.83 -8.27
CA GLN A 154 -27.82 11.87 -8.17
C GLN A 154 -28.39 10.57 -7.58
N GLY A 155 -29.62 10.64 -7.09
CA GLY A 155 -30.39 9.47 -6.63
C GLY A 155 -29.64 8.62 -5.60
N ARG A 156 -29.58 7.30 -5.85
CA ARG A 156 -28.96 6.32 -4.95
C ARG A 156 -27.46 6.56 -4.71
N LEU A 157 -26.76 7.19 -5.66
CA LEU A 157 -25.32 7.45 -5.54
C LEU A 157 -25.01 8.47 -4.42
N ILE A 158 -25.87 9.47 -4.24
CA ILE A 158 -25.72 10.43 -3.13
C ILE A 158 -25.77 9.69 -1.80
N HIS A 159 -26.72 8.77 -1.64
CA HIS A 159 -26.88 8.01 -0.40
C HIS A 159 -25.68 7.09 -0.16
N GLY A 160 -25.28 6.30 -1.16
CA GLY A 160 -24.13 5.40 -1.06
C GLY A 160 -22.82 6.13 -0.73
N VAL A 161 -22.50 7.21 -1.46
CA VAL A 161 -21.32 8.04 -1.17
C VAL A 161 -21.40 8.68 0.21
N SER A 162 -22.59 9.09 0.66
CA SER A 162 -22.75 9.67 2.00
C SER A 162 -22.42 8.67 3.11
N ILE A 163 -22.85 7.41 2.98
CA ILE A 163 -22.53 6.33 3.93
C ILE A 163 -21.02 6.05 3.94
N ILE A 164 -20.38 6.00 2.77
CA ILE A 164 -18.93 5.78 2.68
C ILE A 164 -18.16 6.94 3.33
N LEU A 165 -18.54 8.19 3.07
CA LEU A 165 -17.91 9.36 3.70
C LEU A 165 -18.09 9.40 5.22
N GLU A 166 -19.24 8.94 5.74
CA GLU A 166 -19.47 8.82 7.17
C GLU A 166 -18.50 7.80 7.81
N LYS A 167 -18.35 6.63 7.20
CA LYS A 167 -17.38 5.60 7.64
C LYS A 167 -15.93 6.07 7.52
N MET A 168 -15.59 6.75 6.43
CA MET A 168 -14.26 7.37 6.27
C MET A 168 -14.01 8.40 7.37
N TYR A 169 -14.99 9.22 7.73
CA TYR A 169 -14.85 10.22 8.79
C TYR A 169 -14.74 9.57 10.17
N GLN A 170 -15.53 8.53 10.44
CA GLN A 170 -15.40 7.72 11.66
C GLN A 170 -13.95 7.22 11.79
N LEU A 171 -13.44 6.57 10.75
CA LEU A 171 -12.06 6.07 10.73
C LEU A 171 -11.03 7.20 10.92
N PHE A 172 -11.23 8.33 10.25
CA PHE A 172 -10.37 9.50 10.32
C PHE A 172 -10.22 10.04 11.75
N ILE A 173 -11.33 10.12 12.50
CA ILE A 173 -11.32 10.61 13.88
C ILE A 173 -10.82 9.54 14.84
N GLU A 174 -11.30 8.29 14.72
CA GLU A 174 -10.96 7.20 15.65
C GLU A 174 -9.47 6.85 15.63
N LYS A 175 -8.80 7.01 14.48
CA LYS A 175 -7.39 6.65 14.28
C LYS A 175 -6.45 7.85 14.21
N ASP A 176 -6.94 9.06 14.49
CA ASP A 176 -6.19 10.31 14.38
C ASP A 176 -5.42 10.42 13.05
N LEU A 177 -6.15 10.39 11.95
CA LEU A 177 -5.57 10.38 10.61
C LEU A 177 -5.40 11.81 10.10
N ASP A 178 -4.31 12.04 9.37
CA ASP A 178 -4.12 13.26 8.59
C ASP A 178 -4.80 13.13 7.22
N LEU A 179 -4.92 11.91 6.70
CA LEU A 179 -5.54 11.61 5.42
C LEU A 179 -6.23 10.24 5.43
N VAL A 180 -7.43 10.20 4.86
CA VAL A 180 -8.10 8.99 4.39
C VAL A 180 -8.57 9.22 2.96
N GLU A 181 -8.12 8.39 2.02
CA GLU A 181 -8.45 8.52 0.60
C GLU A 181 -8.84 7.17 0.01
N ILE A 182 -9.90 7.17 -0.81
CA ILE A 182 -10.32 6.05 -1.65
C ILE A 182 -10.26 6.51 -3.11
N ASN A 183 -9.38 5.90 -3.91
CA ASN A 183 -9.17 6.29 -5.30
C ASN A 183 -8.69 5.14 -6.20
N PRO A 184 -9.59 4.39 -6.87
CA PRO A 184 -11.02 4.69 -7.02
C PRO A 184 -11.93 4.01 -6.00
N LEU A 185 -13.05 4.66 -5.71
CA LEU A 185 -14.27 4.04 -5.19
C LEU A 185 -15.13 3.64 -6.39
N ALA A 186 -15.16 2.35 -6.71
CA ALA A 186 -15.91 1.83 -7.84
C ALA A 186 -17.38 1.59 -7.49
N VAL A 187 -18.23 1.68 -8.51
CA VAL A 187 -19.65 1.32 -8.47
C VAL A 187 -19.95 0.36 -9.62
N SER A 188 -20.55 -0.79 -9.30
CA SER A 188 -21.00 -1.75 -10.32
C SER A 188 -22.33 -1.33 -10.95
N SER A 189 -22.78 -2.05 -11.98
CA SER A 189 -24.10 -1.86 -12.58
C SER A 189 -25.27 -2.15 -11.63
N SER A 190 -25.08 -3.07 -10.67
CA SER A 190 -26.03 -3.29 -9.57
C SER A 190 -26.09 -2.10 -8.59
N GLY A 191 -25.11 -1.20 -8.61
CA GLY A 191 -25.00 -0.06 -7.68
C GLY A 191 -24.24 -0.39 -6.40
N GLU A 192 -23.49 -1.48 -6.39
CA GLU A 192 -22.66 -1.87 -5.26
C GLU A 192 -21.36 -1.07 -5.28
N PHE A 193 -20.95 -0.57 -4.11
CA PHE A 193 -19.74 0.21 -3.95
C PHE A 193 -18.57 -0.68 -3.54
N MET A 194 -17.38 -0.38 -4.04
CA MET A 194 -16.15 -1.10 -3.71
C MET A 194 -14.94 -0.17 -3.66
N ALA A 195 -14.22 -0.14 -2.54
CA ALA A 195 -12.96 0.60 -2.45
C ALA A 195 -11.85 -0.20 -3.15
N LEU A 196 -11.55 0.19 -4.41
CA LEU A 196 -10.56 -0.51 -5.22
C LEU A 196 -9.13 -0.13 -4.84
N ASP A 197 -8.90 1.03 -4.26
CA ASP A 197 -7.60 1.45 -3.74
C ASP A 197 -7.81 2.33 -2.51
N GLY A 198 -6.80 2.44 -1.66
CA GLY A 198 -6.85 3.14 -0.39
C GLY A 198 -5.52 3.74 -0.02
N LYS A 199 -5.53 5.00 0.42
CA LYS A 199 -4.38 5.65 1.03
C LYS A 199 -4.77 6.22 2.39
N ILE A 200 -3.98 5.92 3.41
CA ILE A 200 -4.13 6.46 4.75
C ILE A 200 -2.80 7.03 5.21
N THR A 201 -2.85 8.23 5.77
CA THR A 201 -1.75 8.85 6.50
C THR A 201 -2.18 9.06 7.95
N VAL A 202 -1.48 8.41 8.87
CA VAL A 202 -1.67 8.54 10.31
C VAL A 202 -0.90 9.75 10.83
N ASN A 203 -1.49 10.49 11.76
CA ASN A 203 -0.80 11.57 12.46
C ASN A 203 0.30 11.01 13.37
N ASP A 204 1.56 11.33 13.07
CA ASP A 204 2.70 10.79 13.82
C ASP A 204 2.71 11.19 15.30
N MET A 205 2.15 12.35 15.63
CA MET A 205 2.07 12.82 17.02
C MET A 205 1.02 12.06 17.84
N ALA A 206 0.06 11.42 17.17
CA ALA A 206 -0.96 10.59 17.81
C ALA A 206 -0.59 9.09 17.86
N LEU A 207 0.47 8.67 17.16
CA LEU A 207 0.78 7.25 16.98
C LEU A 207 0.99 6.48 18.29
N SER A 208 1.53 7.14 19.32
CA SER A 208 1.77 6.55 20.64
C SER A 208 0.51 6.04 21.36
N ARG A 209 -0.68 6.55 21.02
CA ARG A 209 -1.97 6.09 21.56
C ARG A 209 -2.68 5.06 20.69
N HIS A 210 -2.12 4.71 19.52
CA HIS A 210 -2.70 3.76 18.57
C HIS A 210 -1.82 2.50 18.42
N LEU A 211 -1.89 1.62 19.43
CA LEU A 211 -1.09 0.40 19.49
C LEU A 211 -1.36 -0.57 18.32
N ASP A 212 -2.58 -0.58 17.81
CA ASP A 212 -2.99 -1.35 16.65
C ASP A 212 -2.31 -0.83 15.37
N LEU A 213 -2.19 0.49 15.18
CA LEU A 213 -1.49 1.07 14.03
C LEU A 213 0.03 0.84 14.11
N LEU A 214 0.61 0.83 15.32
CA LEU A 214 2.01 0.46 15.52
C LEU A 214 2.31 -0.98 15.10
N SER A 215 1.31 -1.87 15.10
CA SER A 215 1.50 -3.24 14.62
C SER A 215 1.81 -3.30 13.12
N PHE A 216 1.37 -2.31 12.34
CA PHE A 216 1.65 -2.21 10.90
C PHE A 216 3.09 -1.80 10.57
N LEU A 217 3.81 -1.20 11.54
CA LEU A 217 5.24 -0.91 11.40
C LEU A 217 6.12 -2.15 11.58
N LYS A 218 5.60 -3.18 12.25
CA LYS A 218 6.35 -4.42 12.43
C LYS A 218 6.30 -5.18 11.11
N PRO A 219 7.44 -5.66 10.58
CA PRO A 219 7.40 -6.72 9.59
C PRO A 219 6.55 -7.85 10.20
N ARG A 220 5.63 -8.46 9.44
CA ARG A 220 4.99 -9.70 9.90
C ARG A 220 6.08 -10.77 9.99
N VAL A 221 6.73 -10.85 11.14
CA VAL A 221 7.73 -11.86 11.48
C VAL A 221 6.97 -13.14 11.81
N ASP A 222 6.47 -13.80 10.78
CA ASP A 222 6.21 -15.23 10.81
C ASP A 222 7.06 -15.89 9.74
N GLN A 223 8.40 -15.82 9.90
CA GLN A 223 9.36 -16.81 9.40
C GLN A 223 10.56 -16.95 10.35
N PRO A 224 11.02 -18.18 10.63
CA PRO A 224 12.34 -18.39 11.23
C PRO A 224 13.38 -17.80 10.28
N SER A 225 14.25 -16.94 10.81
CA SER A 225 15.33 -16.30 10.08
C SER A 225 16.11 -17.34 9.27
N SER A 226 15.98 -17.30 7.95
CA SER A 226 16.92 -17.98 7.07
C SER A 226 18.29 -17.34 7.33
N GLN A 227 19.17 -18.16 7.91
CA GLN A 227 20.56 -17.82 8.19
C GLN A 227 21.18 -17.20 6.94
N THR A 228 21.83 -16.05 7.12
CA THR A 228 22.75 -15.49 6.14
C THR A 228 23.80 -16.56 5.80
N PRO A 229 24.08 -16.87 4.52
CA PRO A 229 25.18 -17.77 4.22
C PRO A 229 26.48 -17.12 4.69
N GLN A 230 27.08 -17.69 5.74
CA GLN A 230 28.44 -17.33 6.14
C GLN A 230 29.34 -17.62 4.93
N ALA A 231 30.02 -16.58 4.45
CA ALA A 231 31.06 -16.75 3.47
C ALA A 231 32.13 -17.67 4.07
N THR A 232 32.25 -18.89 3.53
CA THR A 232 33.33 -19.81 3.86
C THR A 232 34.64 -19.15 3.44
N ILE A 233 35.34 -18.54 4.39
CA ILE A 233 36.71 -18.09 4.18
C ILE A 233 37.54 -19.36 4.05
N VAL A 234 37.90 -19.71 2.81
CA VAL A 234 38.93 -20.71 2.54
C VAL A 234 40.25 -20.12 3.03
N THR A 235 40.70 -20.56 4.20
CA THR A 235 42.02 -20.23 4.71
C THR A 235 43.07 -21.05 3.96
N THR A 236 43.77 -20.41 3.03
CA THR A 236 44.99 -20.94 2.42
C THR A 236 46.09 -20.99 3.48
N PRO A 237 46.85 -22.09 3.64
CA PRO A 237 47.92 -22.15 4.63
C PRO A 237 49.10 -21.23 4.24
N PRO A 238 49.79 -20.61 5.21
CA PRO A 238 50.84 -19.64 4.92
C PRO A 238 52.07 -20.32 4.32
N GLN A 239 52.51 -19.82 3.16
CA GLN A 239 53.81 -20.14 2.58
C GLN A 239 54.93 -19.59 3.48
N LYS A 240 55.89 -20.45 3.84
CA LYS A 240 57.09 -20.08 4.62
C LYS A 240 57.96 -19.10 3.82
N PRO A 241 58.36 -17.94 4.38
CA PRO A 241 59.32 -17.08 3.73
C PRO A 241 60.74 -17.64 3.89
N CYS A 242 61.40 -17.87 2.75
CA CYS A 242 62.79 -18.28 2.65
C CYS A 242 63.68 -17.05 2.91
N TRP A 243 64.35 -17.01 4.07
CA TRP A 243 65.44 -16.05 4.33
C TRP A 243 66.65 -16.81 4.87
N LEU A 244 67.67 -16.94 4.03
CA LEU A 244 69.05 -17.24 4.44
C LEU A 244 69.69 -15.99 5.03
N PRO A 245 70.58 -16.15 6.01
CA PRO A 245 71.89 -15.53 5.86
C PRO A 245 73.03 -16.51 6.12
N ALA A 246 74.19 -16.10 5.64
CA ALA A 246 75.39 -16.89 5.45
C ALA A 246 76.33 -16.88 6.66
N ARG A 247 77.13 -17.97 6.72
CA ARG A 247 78.50 -18.12 7.28
C ARG A 247 78.70 -18.05 8.79
N GLU A 248 79.28 -19.12 9.33
CA GLU A 248 80.66 -19.12 9.89
C GLU A 248 81.12 -20.56 10.18
N LYS A 249 82.26 -20.96 9.61
CA LYS A 249 83.06 -22.10 10.10
C LYS A 249 84.49 -21.58 10.29
N GLY A 250 84.85 -21.30 11.55
CA GLY A 250 86.24 -21.26 12.03
C GLY A 250 86.59 -22.63 12.61
N VAL A 251 87.64 -23.28 12.10
CA VAL A 251 89.01 -23.36 12.67
C VAL A 251 89.15 -24.44 13.76
N THR A 252 90.00 -25.42 13.45
CA THR A 252 90.89 -26.24 14.30
C THR A 252 91.94 -26.74 13.29
N LEU A 253 93.14 -26.17 13.12
CA LEU A 253 94.33 -26.08 13.97
C LEU A 253 94.72 -27.42 14.65
N ASP A 254 95.85 -27.91 14.14
CA ASP A 254 96.78 -28.98 14.54
C ASP A 254 96.35 -30.45 14.49
#